data_AF-A0A936FMS4-F1
#
_entry.id   AF-A0A936FMS4-F1
#
_cell.length_a   1.000
_cell.length_b   1.000
_cell.length_c   1.000
_cell.angle_alpha   90.00
_cell.angle_beta   90.00
_cell.angle_gamma   90.00
#
_symmetry.space_group_name_H-M   'P 1'
#
loop_
_entity.id
_entity.type
_entity.pdbx_description
1 polymer ?
#
loop_
_entity_poly.entity_id
_entity_poly.type
_entity_poly.pdbx_seq_one_letter_code
_entity_poly.pdbx_strand_id
1 'polypeptide(L)'
;MTVGELLEKVGSAELSEWMAFSGIEPFGAEVEDLRAGLMPAMTVNMHRAEGAETVTPFEFFPWHEAPKPAPPVELSPEELAERIRREVFKVKD
;
A
#
# COMPACT_ATOMS: atom_id res chain seq x y z
N MET A 1 -13.34 -22.22 3.75
CA MET A 1 -12.80 -23.19 4.71
C MET A 1 -12.81 -22.54 6.07
N THR A 2 -13.48 -23.14 7.04
CA THR A 2 -13.56 -22.62 8.41
C THR A 2 -12.32 -23.01 9.21
N VAL A 3 -12.07 -22.34 10.34
CA VAL A 3 -10.99 -22.72 11.25
C VAL A 3 -11.16 -24.15 11.76
N GLY A 4 -12.40 -24.58 12.04
CA GLY A 4 -12.70 -25.95 12.46
C GLY A 4 -12.33 -27.00 11.41
N GLU A 5 -12.71 -26.77 10.14
CA GLU A 5 -12.36 -27.65 9.01
C GLU A 5 -10.85 -27.71 8.74
N LEU A 6 -10.14 -26.61 8.99
CA LEU A 6 -8.68 -26.53 8.87
C LEU A 6 -7.97 -27.37 9.95
N LEU A 7 -8.45 -27.27 11.19
CA LEU A 7 -7.84 -27.97 12.33
C LEU A 7 -8.01 -29.49 12.30
N GLU A 8 -8.96 -30.02 11.50
CA GLU A 8 -9.06 -31.46 11.23
C GLU A 8 -7.92 -31.98 10.34
N LYS A 9 -7.24 -31.09 9.58
CA LYS A 9 -6.22 -31.45 8.59
C LYS A 9 -4.82 -30.92 8.92
N VAL A 10 -4.75 -29.77 9.58
CA VAL A 10 -3.52 -29.03 9.90
C VAL A 10 -3.56 -28.62 11.37
N GLY A 11 -2.51 -28.92 12.12
CA GLY A 11 -2.45 -28.57 13.55
C GLY A 11 -2.38 -27.06 13.77
N SER A 12 -2.78 -26.58 14.95
CA SER A 12 -2.71 -25.15 15.29
C SER A 12 -1.28 -24.59 15.26
N ALA A 13 -0.29 -25.40 15.64
CA ALA A 13 1.13 -25.05 15.55
C ALA A 13 1.55 -24.85 14.08
N GLU A 14 1.22 -25.81 13.22
CA GLU A 14 1.52 -25.74 11.78
C GLU A 14 0.81 -24.56 11.12
N LEU A 15 -0.45 -24.30 11.45
CA LEU A 15 -1.17 -23.11 10.95
C LEU A 15 -0.49 -21.81 11.37
N SER A 16 -0.01 -21.74 12.62
CA SER A 16 0.72 -20.57 13.13
C SER A 16 2.06 -20.37 12.41
N GLU A 17 2.76 -21.46 12.09
CA GLU A 17 3.99 -21.42 11.29
C GLU A 17 3.73 -20.94 9.86
N TRP A 18 2.66 -21.39 9.21
CA TRP A 18 2.25 -20.88 7.89
C TRP A 18 1.88 -19.41 7.92
N MET A 19 1.24 -18.93 8.99
CA MET A 19 0.97 -17.50 9.17
C MET A 19 2.27 -16.69 9.32
N ALA A 20 3.24 -17.19 10.09
CA ALA A 20 4.53 -16.55 10.24
C ALA A 20 5.31 -16.55 8.91
N PHE A 21 5.29 -17.67 8.19
CA PHE A 21 5.90 -17.80 6.87
C PHE A 21 5.29 -16.82 5.87
N SER A 22 3.95 -16.68 5.83
CA SER A 22 3.27 -15.70 4.98
C SER A 22 3.66 -14.25 5.27
N GLY A 23 4.16 -13.94 6.47
CA GLY A 23 4.69 -12.61 6.79
C GLY A 23 6.07 -12.34 6.20
N ILE A 24 6.83 -13.40 5.89
CA ILE A 24 8.16 -13.34 5.27
C ILE A 24 8.04 -13.45 3.75
N GLU A 25 7.27 -14.42 3.29
CA GLU A 25 6.99 -14.70 1.88
C GLU A 25 5.46 -14.77 1.70
N PRO A 26 4.82 -13.63 1.40
CA PRO A 26 3.38 -13.59 1.17
C PRO A 26 2.96 -14.57 0.09
N PHE A 27 1.95 -15.39 0.39
CA PHE A 27 1.37 -16.25 -0.63
C PHE A 27 0.67 -15.39 -1.68
N GLY A 28 1.10 -15.54 -2.92
CA GLY A 28 0.49 -14.83 -4.04
C GLY A 28 1.53 -14.37 -5.04
N ALA A 29 1.08 -13.50 -5.92
CA ALA A 29 1.88 -12.94 -7.00
C ALA A 29 1.90 -11.41 -6.93
N GLU A 30 1.62 -10.80 -5.77
CA GLU A 30 1.49 -9.33 -5.66
C GLU A 30 2.77 -8.63 -6.13
N VAL A 31 3.95 -9.14 -5.75
CA VAL A 31 5.24 -8.57 -6.17
C VAL A 31 5.53 -8.83 -7.65
N GLU A 32 5.12 -9.98 -8.17
CA GLU A 32 5.19 -10.35 -9.59
C GLU A 32 4.31 -9.43 -10.44
N ASP A 33 3.09 -9.16 -9.98
CA ASP A 33 2.14 -8.26 -10.59
C ASP A 33 2.72 -6.85 -10.62
N LEU A 34 3.32 -6.35 -9.52
CA LEU A 34 4.01 -5.05 -9.55
C LEU A 34 5.14 -4.99 -10.56
N ARG A 35 5.93 -6.06 -10.68
CA ARG A 35 6.95 -6.16 -11.73
C ARG A 35 6.33 -6.16 -13.13
N ALA A 36 5.21 -6.84 -13.32
CA ALA A 36 4.48 -6.88 -14.58
C ALA A 36 3.86 -5.52 -14.95
N GLY A 37 3.36 -4.77 -13.95
CA GLY A 37 2.79 -3.43 -14.12
C GLY A 37 3.80 -2.34 -14.40
N LEU A 38 5.08 -2.57 -14.12
CA LEU A 38 6.14 -1.58 -14.37
C LEU A 38 6.27 -1.23 -15.86
N MET A 39 6.24 -2.22 -16.73
CA MET A 39 6.32 -2.01 -18.19
C MET A 39 5.19 -1.16 -18.75
N PRO A 40 3.88 -1.49 -18.54
CA PRO A 40 2.79 -0.65 -19.04
C PRO A 40 2.78 0.74 -18.38
N ALA A 41 3.09 0.86 -17.08
CA ALA A 41 3.20 2.17 -16.42
C ALA A 41 4.28 3.05 -17.08
N MET A 42 5.46 2.49 -17.37
CA MET A 42 6.52 3.21 -18.10
C MET A 42 6.05 3.62 -19.50
N THR A 43 5.42 2.72 -20.26
CA THR A 43 4.92 3.01 -21.60
C THR A 43 3.89 4.15 -21.60
N VAL A 44 2.91 4.09 -20.68
CA VAL A 44 1.88 5.14 -20.55
C VAL A 44 2.51 6.47 -20.14
N ASN A 45 3.36 6.48 -19.11
CA ASN A 45 3.96 7.71 -18.60
C ASN A 45 4.95 8.36 -19.59
N MET A 46 5.57 7.57 -20.47
CA MET A 46 6.44 8.08 -21.54
C MET A 46 5.64 8.74 -22.67
N HIS A 47 4.35 8.43 -22.80
CA HIS A 47 3.49 8.90 -23.91
C HIS A 47 2.35 9.81 -23.44
N ARG A 48 2.28 10.11 -22.14
CA ARG A 48 1.26 10.99 -21.58
C ARG A 48 1.45 12.44 -22.03
N ALA A 49 0.35 13.19 -22.09
CA ALA A 49 0.37 14.63 -22.34
C ALA A 49 1.02 15.39 -21.17
N GLU A 50 1.55 16.58 -21.45
CA GLU A 50 2.04 17.48 -20.41
C GLU A 50 0.88 17.86 -19.45
N GLY A 51 1.14 17.74 -18.15
CA GLY A 51 0.13 17.98 -17.11
C GLY A 51 -0.84 16.82 -16.83
N ALA A 52 -0.79 15.72 -17.59
CA ALA A 52 -1.57 14.52 -17.28
C ALA A 52 -1.01 13.77 -16.05
N GLU A 53 -1.89 13.18 -15.25
CA GLU A 53 -1.51 12.41 -14.06
C GLU A 53 -0.58 11.23 -14.42
N THR A 54 0.34 10.90 -13.51
CA THR A 54 1.19 9.70 -13.64
C THR A 54 0.37 8.48 -13.30
N VAL A 55 0.56 7.41 -14.06
CA VAL A 55 0.01 6.09 -13.73
C VAL A 55 1.06 5.26 -13.01
N THR A 56 0.68 4.62 -11.91
CA THR A 56 1.51 3.70 -11.13
C THR A 56 1.33 2.25 -11.59
N PRO A 57 2.32 1.36 -11.37
CA PRO A 57 2.18 -0.07 -11.69
C PRO A 57 0.95 -0.73 -11.06
N PHE A 58 0.54 -0.24 -9.90
CA PHE A 58 -0.56 -0.78 -9.12
C PHE A 58 -1.94 -0.59 -9.76
N GLU A 59 -2.13 0.51 -10.51
CA GLU A 59 -3.42 0.85 -11.12
C GLU A 59 -3.86 -0.13 -12.23
N PHE A 60 -2.98 -1.03 -12.64
CA PHE A 60 -3.29 -2.10 -13.60
C PHE A 60 -3.87 -3.37 -12.95
N PHE A 61 -3.93 -3.43 -11.61
CA PHE A 61 -4.32 -4.63 -10.88
C PHE A 61 -5.56 -4.41 -10.00
N PRO A 62 -6.66 -5.17 -10.20
CA PRO A 62 -7.91 -4.98 -9.48
C PRO A 62 -7.84 -5.21 -7.96
N TRP A 63 -6.87 -6.00 -7.49
CA TRP A 63 -6.67 -6.26 -6.07
C TRP A 63 -6.05 -5.06 -5.33
N HIS A 64 -5.49 -4.10 -6.07
CA HIS A 64 -4.96 -2.87 -5.50
C HIS A 64 -5.96 -1.71 -5.63
N GLU A 65 -7.03 -1.77 -4.85
CA GLU A 65 -7.77 -0.54 -4.52
C GLU A 65 -6.91 0.28 -3.56
N ALA A 66 -5.95 1.04 -4.09
CA ALA A 66 -5.24 2.02 -3.28
C ALA A 66 -6.27 2.95 -2.64
N PRO A 67 -6.25 3.18 -1.31
CA PRO A 67 -7.05 4.24 -0.74
C PRO A 67 -6.67 5.54 -1.47
N LYS A 68 -7.66 6.22 -2.04
CA LYS A 68 -7.43 7.52 -2.69
C LYS A 68 -6.69 8.39 -1.67
N PRO A 69 -5.52 8.95 -2.01
CA PRO A 69 -4.82 9.82 -1.09
C PRO A 69 -5.78 10.91 -0.64
N ALA A 70 -5.80 11.19 0.66
CA ALA A 70 -6.56 12.32 1.16
C ALA A 70 -6.13 13.56 0.38
N PRO A 71 -7.07 14.44 -0.03
CA PRO A 71 -6.71 15.68 -0.69
C PRO A 71 -5.65 16.40 0.16
N PRO A 72 -4.62 17.00 -0.48
CA PRO A 72 -3.61 17.75 0.25
C PRO A 72 -4.30 18.71 1.20
N VAL A 73 -3.95 18.65 2.48
CA VAL A 73 -4.42 19.67 3.42
C VAL A 73 -3.63 20.93 3.08
N GLU A 74 -4.24 21.83 2.32
CA GLU A 74 -3.71 23.19 2.12
C GLU A 74 -3.78 23.91 3.47
N LEU A 75 -2.63 23.99 4.13
CA LEU A 75 -2.46 24.75 5.36
C LEU A 75 -1.93 26.14 5.02
N SER A 76 -2.46 27.17 5.67
CA SER A 76 -1.83 28.48 5.63
C SER A 76 -0.41 28.42 6.21
N PRO A 77 0.46 29.38 5.89
CA PRO A 77 1.79 29.47 6.50
C PRO A 77 1.75 29.43 8.03
N GLU A 78 0.74 30.05 8.65
CA GLU A 78 0.51 30.07 10.09
C GLU A 78 0.13 28.69 10.62
N GLU A 79 -0.81 28.00 9.96
CA GLU A 79 -1.27 26.66 10.36
C GLU A 79 -0.18 25.60 10.22
N LEU A 80 0.67 25.71 9.19
CA LEU A 80 1.84 24.85 9.02
C LEU A 80 2.88 25.09 10.12
N ALA A 81 3.13 26.35 10.47
CA ALA A 81 4.05 26.70 11.55
C ALA A 81 3.56 26.16 12.91
N GLU A 82 2.26 26.27 13.19
CA GLU A 82 1.60 25.71 14.38
C GLU A 82 1.79 24.19 14.45
N ARG A 83 1.52 23.50 13.33
CA ARG A 83 1.65 22.04 13.23
C ARG A 83 3.09 21.59 13.48
N ILE A 84 4.07 22.26 12.89
CA ILE A 84 5.50 21.95 13.09
C ILE A 84 5.88 22.17 14.57
N ARG A 85 5.44 23.28 15.19
CA ARG A 85 5.68 23.53 16.63
C ARG A 85 5.14 22.42 17.51
N ARG A 86 3.92 21.96 17.24
CA ARG A 86 3.25 20.93 18.04
C ARG A 86 3.82 19.53 17.82
N GLU A 87 4.01 19.13 16.56
CA GLU A 87 4.31 17.74 16.20
C GLU A 87 5.81 17.44 16.21
N VAL A 88 6.64 18.41 15.75
CA VAL A 88 8.09 18.24 15.67
C VAL A 88 8.76 18.70 16.96
N PHE A 89 8.40 19.90 17.44
CA PHE A 89 9.04 20.49 18.62
C PHE A 89 8.37 20.11 19.95
N LYS A 90 7.21 19.43 19.91
CA LYS A 90 6.46 18.95 21.09
C LYS A 90 6.23 20.02 22.16
N VAL A 91 6.17 21.28 21.75
CA VAL A 91 5.86 22.38 22.67
C VAL A 91 4.38 22.27 22.99
N LYS A 92 4.06 21.97 24.25
CA LYS A 92 2.71 22.14 24.80
C LYS A 92 2.55 23.62 25.17
N ASP A 93 1.38 24.16 24.85
CA ASP A 93 0.95 25.50 25.28
C ASP A 93 1.17 25.74 26.78
#